data_AF-A0A8J3JEA7-F1
#
_entry.id   AF-A0A8J3JEA7-F1
#
_cell.length_a   1.000
_cell.length_b   1.000
_cell.length_c   1.000
_cell.angle_alpha   90.00
_cell.angle_beta   90.00
_cell.angle_gamma   90.00
#
_symmetry.space_group_name_H-M   'P 1'
#
loop_
_entity.id
_entity.type
_entity.pdbx_description
1 polymer ?
#
loop_
_entity_poly.entity_id
_entity_poly.type
_entity_poly.pdbx_seq_one_letter_code
_entity_poly.pdbx_strand_id
1 'polypeptide(L)'
;MSTNVDDLTGTSRVERVAEHNRRQQEAFAGSRLCRLLADDTTDPATKAAVTTYLQPWSDAFQRMITVRVEHETDPSLRALAIDHRDDETGHNKLLAASRAHHGVDAPVVWDPVIEMGAAWIVDALRTLPGVLRAVLAHLAVESAALTFFTRVASTFPDDIYFQHHNDVDAEHVEMGYQVLRERTDWTEDEVVTLLDHAWQVMTIVADRIAERAVADAAGGTSAALAPARHRR
;
A
#
# COMPACT_ATOMS: atom_id res chain seq x y z
N MET A 1 16.20 -15.22 -37.57
CA MET A 1 17.12 -15.92 -36.65
C MET A 1 18.24 -14.97 -36.31
N SER A 2 18.42 -14.72 -35.01
CA SER A 2 19.59 -14.09 -34.38
C SER A 2 19.87 -12.62 -34.73
N THR A 3 20.08 -11.69 -33.81
CA THR A 3 20.44 -11.77 -32.38
C THR A 3 19.99 -10.47 -31.72
N ASN A 4 19.14 -10.53 -30.69
CA ASN A 4 19.13 -9.46 -29.69
C ASN A 4 20.39 -9.71 -28.86
N VAL A 5 21.38 -8.87 -29.11
CA VAL A 5 22.59 -8.79 -28.29
C VAL A 5 22.13 -8.09 -27.03
N ASP A 6 21.77 -8.89 -26.02
CA ASP A 6 21.85 -8.41 -24.65
C ASP A 6 23.30 -7.97 -24.43
N ASP A 7 23.43 -6.68 -24.20
CA ASP A 7 24.65 -5.92 -24.05
C ASP A 7 25.49 -6.49 -22.90
N LEU A 8 26.70 -6.96 -23.22
CA LEU A 8 27.55 -7.78 -22.35
C LEU A 8 28.18 -7.04 -21.15
N THR A 9 27.68 -5.85 -20.79
CA THR A 9 27.97 -5.17 -19.51
C THR A 9 26.80 -4.28 -19.00
N GLY A 10 25.63 -4.31 -19.64
CA GLY A 10 24.53 -3.38 -19.36
C GLY A 10 23.43 -3.99 -18.49
N THR A 11 23.14 -3.39 -17.33
CA THR A 11 21.98 -3.69 -16.48
C THR A 11 20.70 -3.69 -17.32
N SER A 12 19.86 -4.72 -17.24
CA SER A 12 18.62 -4.84 -18.02
C SER A 12 17.61 -3.72 -17.68
N ARG A 13 16.65 -3.44 -18.57
CA ARG A 13 15.58 -2.45 -18.30
C ARG A 13 14.82 -2.77 -17.01
N VAL A 14 14.54 -4.05 -16.76
CA VAL A 14 13.84 -4.49 -15.54
C VAL A 14 14.71 -4.28 -14.29
N GLU A 15 16.00 -4.56 -14.37
CA GLU A 15 16.92 -4.32 -13.26
C GLU A 15 17.05 -2.82 -12.93
N ARG A 16 17.01 -1.94 -13.93
CA ARG A 16 16.99 -0.48 -13.71
C ARG A 16 15.70 -0.01 -13.03
N VAL A 17 14.55 -0.54 -13.45
CA VAL A 17 13.27 -0.31 -12.76
C VAL A 17 13.32 -0.83 -11.32
N ALA A 18 13.86 -2.03 -11.10
CA ALA A 18 13.96 -2.63 -9.77
C ALA A 18 14.87 -1.80 -8.86
N GLU A 19 16.01 -1.34 -9.37
CA GLU A 19 16.92 -0.46 -8.64
C GLU A 19 16.27 0.89 -8.30
N HIS A 20 15.51 1.47 -9.24
CA HIS A 20 14.74 2.69 -8.98
C HIS A 20 13.70 2.46 -7.88
N ASN A 21 12.91 1.39 -7.99
CA ASN A 21 11.86 1.08 -7.04
C ASN A 21 12.41 0.77 -5.64
N ARG A 22 13.57 0.12 -5.55
CA ARG A 22 14.28 -0.13 -4.28
C ARG A 22 14.65 1.18 -3.59
N ARG A 23 15.13 2.19 -4.33
CA ARG A 23 15.43 3.51 -3.76
C ARG A 23 14.17 4.19 -3.22
N GLN A 24 13.04 4.02 -3.91
CA GLN A 24 11.76 4.55 -3.44
C GLN A 24 11.27 3.84 -2.17
N GLN A 25 11.41 2.51 -2.07
CA GLN A 25 11.14 1.76 -0.84
C GLN A 25 12.02 2.25 0.33
N GLU A 26 13.31 2.48 0.08
CA GLU A 26 14.23 3.01 1.09
C GLU A 26 13.82 4.42 1.56
N ALA A 27 13.41 5.29 0.63
CA ALA A 27 12.90 6.61 0.97
C ALA A 27 11.58 6.53 1.77
N PHE A 28 10.64 5.66 1.36
CA PHE A 28 9.37 5.44 2.04
C PHE A 28 9.52 4.83 3.44
N ALA A 29 10.54 3.99 3.66
CA ALA A 29 10.88 3.50 5.00
C ALA A 29 11.26 4.66 5.96
N GLY A 30 11.64 5.81 5.40
CA GLY A 30 11.82 7.08 6.12
C GLY A 30 10.53 7.91 6.25
N SER A 31 9.34 7.39 5.96
CA SER A 31 8.08 8.11 6.22
C SER A 31 7.85 8.31 7.72
N ARG A 32 6.98 9.26 8.08
CA ARG A 32 6.55 9.48 9.48
C ARG A 32 5.90 8.23 10.05
N LEU A 33 5.13 7.49 9.27
CA LEU A 33 4.48 6.26 9.71
C LEU A 33 5.48 5.18 10.09
N CYS A 34 6.40 4.87 9.18
CA CYS A 34 7.42 3.84 9.44
C CYS A 34 8.29 4.21 10.64
N ARG A 35 8.71 5.47 10.76
CA ARG A 35 9.46 5.94 11.93
C ARG A 35 8.67 5.86 13.22
N LEU A 36 7.41 6.29 13.22
CA LEU A 36 6.55 6.27 14.40
C LEU A 36 6.39 4.86 14.96
N LEU A 37 6.19 3.87 14.08
CA LEU A 37 5.98 2.47 14.48
C LEU A 37 7.28 1.79 14.90
N ALA A 38 8.40 2.11 14.26
CA ALA A 38 9.72 1.57 14.59
C ALA A 38 10.37 2.20 15.83
N ASP A 39 9.86 3.34 16.30
CA ASP A 39 10.36 4.00 17.51
C ASP A 39 9.78 3.31 18.77
N ASP A 40 10.65 2.67 19.55
CA ASP A 40 10.30 2.00 20.80
C ASP A 40 9.83 2.97 21.90
N THR A 41 10.09 4.26 21.75
CA THR A 41 9.65 5.29 22.68
C THR A 41 8.26 5.83 22.37
N THR A 42 7.70 5.52 21.20
CA THR A 42 6.32 5.87 20.85
C THR A 42 5.36 5.11 21.76
N ASP A 43 4.45 5.85 22.40
CA ASP A 43 3.41 5.31 23.27
C ASP A 43 2.58 4.22 22.56
N PRO A 44 2.38 3.04 23.18
CA PRO A 44 1.60 1.96 22.60
C PRO A 44 0.19 2.36 22.14
N ALA A 45 -0.47 3.29 22.84
CA ALA A 45 -1.79 3.78 22.41
C ALA A 45 -1.72 4.58 21.09
N THR A 46 -0.63 5.31 20.86
CA THR A 46 -0.36 5.97 19.58
C THR A 46 -0.12 4.95 18.46
N LYS A 47 0.66 3.90 18.74
CA LYS A 47 0.88 2.81 17.77
C LYS A 47 -0.44 2.10 17.45
N ALA A 48 -1.28 1.84 18.44
CA ALA A 48 -2.60 1.25 18.23
C ALA A 48 -3.52 2.18 17.42
N ALA A 49 -3.49 3.50 17.66
CA ALA A 49 -4.30 4.48 16.95
C ALA A 49 -4.02 4.55 15.44
N VAL A 50 -2.83 4.13 14.98
CA VAL A 50 -2.53 3.97 13.55
C VAL A 50 -3.56 3.09 12.86
N THR A 51 -4.00 2.00 13.50
CA THR A 51 -4.94 1.04 12.91
C THR A 51 -6.31 1.66 12.60
N THR A 52 -6.72 2.70 13.33
CA THR A 52 -7.94 3.49 13.04
C THR A 52 -7.89 4.12 11.66
N TYR A 53 -6.73 4.66 11.28
CA TYR A 53 -6.51 5.35 10.01
C TYR A 53 -5.96 4.42 8.91
N LEU A 54 -5.43 3.25 9.29
CA LEU A 54 -5.11 2.18 8.35
C LEU A 54 -6.37 1.50 7.81
N GLN A 55 -7.44 1.38 8.61
CA GLN A 55 -8.69 0.77 8.15
C GLN A 55 -9.28 1.41 6.89
N PRO A 56 -9.48 2.74 6.78
CA PRO A 56 -10.01 3.34 5.55
C PRO A 56 -9.07 3.14 4.35
N TRP A 57 -7.75 3.05 4.58
CA TRP A 57 -6.79 2.70 3.53
C TRP A 57 -6.94 1.25 3.07
N SER A 58 -7.05 0.29 4.00
CA SER A 58 -7.34 -1.12 3.70
C SER A 58 -8.68 -1.29 2.98
N ASP A 59 -9.71 -0.54 3.39
CA ASP A 59 -10.99 -0.48 2.70
C ASP A 59 -10.88 0.08 1.29
N ALA A 60 -10.02 1.08 1.09
CA ALA A 60 -9.72 1.60 -0.24
C ALA A 60 -8.95 0.61 -1.10
N PHE A 61 -8.02 -0.13 -0.53
CA PHE A 61 -7.22 -1.10 -1.26
C PHE A 61 -8.07 -2.21 -1.90
N GLN A 62 -9.10 -2.72 -1.21
CA GLN A 62 -10.07 -3.64 -1.86
C GLN A 62 -10.82 -2.98 -3.04
N ARG A 63 -11.12 -1.68 -2.96
CA ARG A 63 -11.69 -0.94 -4.11
C ARG A 63 -10.67 -0.84 -5.26
N MET A 64 -9.40 -0.59 -4.96
CA MET A 64 -8.33 -0.52 -5.95
C MET A 64 -8.22 -1.83 -6.74
N ILE A 65 -8.14 -2.97 -6.03
CA ILE A 65 -8.01 -4.28 -6.70
C ILE A 65 -9.26 -4.63 -7.50
N THR A 66 -10.45 -4.33 -6.96
CA THR A 66 -11.71 -4.54 -7.70
C THR A 66 -11.71 -3.76 -9.01
N VAL A 67 -11.31 -2.48 -8.97
CA VAL A 67 -11.23 -1.63 -10.18
C VAL A 67 -10.18 -2.15 -11.16
N ARG A 68 -9.03 -2.65 -10.69
CA ARG A 68 -8.03 -3.30 -11.55
C ARG A 68 -8.66 -4.47 -12.31
N VAL A 69 -9.35 -5.37 -11.61
CA VAL A 69 -10.03 -6.51 -12.26
C VAL A 69 -11.07 -6.03 -13.27
N GLU A 70 -11.88 -5.03 -12.94
CA GLU A 70 -12.95 -4.53 -13.82
C GLU A 70 -12.40 -3.93 -15.11
N HIS A 71 -11.31 -3.17 -15.03
CA HIS A 71 -10.73 -2.44 -16.15
C HIS A 71 -9.64 -3.19 -16.91
N GLU A 72 -9.24 -4.38 -16.47
CA GLU A 72 -8.27 -5.19 -17.18
C GLU A 72 -8.92 -5.94 -18.35
N THR A 73 -8.43 -5.64 -19.55
CA THR A 73 -8.93 -6.19 -20.82
C THR A 73 -8.04 -7.30 -21.35
N ASP A 74 -6.77 -7.31 -20.97
CA ASP A 74 -5.85 -8.40 -21.33
C ASP A 74 -6.17 -9.65 -20.48
N PRO A 75 -6.50 -10.81 -21.10
CA PRO A 75 -6.90 -11.99 -20.34
C PRO A 75 -5.87 -12.49 -19.33
N SER A 76 -4.56 -12.41 -19.64
CA SER A 76 -3.53 -12.93 -18.74
C SER A 76 -3.33 -12.00 -17.55
N LEU A 77 -3.33 -10.68 -17.79
CA LEU A 77 -3.25 -9.69 -16.71
C LEU A 77 -4.52 -9.66 -15.87
N ARG A 78 -5.68 -9.94 -16.48
CA ARG A 78 -6.95 -10.05 -15.75
C ARG A 78 -6.97 -11.26 -14.83
N ALA A 79 -6.45 -12.40 -15.28
CA ALA A 79 -6.30 -13.58 -14.43
C ALA A 79 -5.41 -13.26 -13.22
N LEU A 80 -4.24 -12.65 -13.45
CA LEU A 80 -3.34 -12.19 -12.39
C LEU A 80 -4.03 -11.24 -11.39
N ALA A 81 -4.86 -10.32 -11.89
CA ALA A 81 -5.62 -9.39 -11.04
C ALA A 81 -6.72 -10.08 -10.22
N ILE A 82 -7.32 -11.14 -10.76
CA ILE A 82 -8.34 -11.94 -10.05
C ILE A 82 -7.68 -12.75 -8.95
N ASP A 83 -6.55 -13.41 -9.23
CA ASP A 83 -5.80 -14.18 -8.23
C ASP A 83 -5.41 -13.27 -7.06
N HIS A 84 -4.81 -12.10 -7.37
CA HIS A 84 -4.47 -11.09 -6.35
C HIS A 84 -5.69 -10.61 -5.54
N ARG A 85 -6.84 -10.37 -6.18
CA ARG A 85 -8.08 -9.99 -5.46
C ARG A 85 -8.54 -11.07 -4.50
N ASP A 86 -8.47 -12.31 -4.93
CA ASP A 86 -9.00 -13.43 -4.17
C ASP A 86 -8.12 -13.68 -2.93
N ASP A 87 -6.80 -13.50 -3.04
CA ASP A 87 -5.87 -13.52 -1.90
C ASP A 87 -6.16 -12.39 -0.91
N GLU A 88 -6.43 -11.18 -1.39
CA GLU A 88 -6.67 -9.99 -0.55
C GLU A 88 -8.08 -9.94 0.07
N THR A 89 -8.95 -10.88 -0.32
CA THR A 89 -10.32 -10.95 0.15
C THR A 89 -10.37 -11.38 1.61
N GLY A 90 -10.70 -10.41 2.48
CA GLY A 90 -10.90 -10.64 3.91
C GLY A 90 -9.94 -9.86 4.80
N HIS A 91 -8.90 -9.25 4.23
CA HIS A 91 -7.90 -8.50 4.98
C HIS A 91 -8.51 -7.35 5.80
N ASN A 92 -9.55 -6.69 5.30
CA ASN A 92 -10.24 -5.64 6.05
C ASN A 92 -10.91 -6.17 7.33
N LYS A 93 -11.43 -7.40 7.30
CA LYS A 93 -12.03 -8.06 8.48
C LYS A 93 -10.94 -8.47 9.47
N LEU A 94 -9.80 -8.93 8.98
CA LEU A 94 -8.63 -9.23 9.81
C LEU A 94 -8.13 -7.96 10.52
N LEU A 95 -8.01 -6.84 9.82
CA LEU A 95 -7.64 -5.56 10.42
C LEU A 95 -8.68 -5.08 11.44
N ALA A 96 -9.98 -5.22 11.15
CA ALA A 96 -11.03 -4.87 12.10
C ALA A 96 -10.96 -5.73 13.39
N ALA A 97 -10.62 -7.02 13.27
CA ALA A 97 -10.40 -7.90 14.41
C ALA A 97 -9.13 -7.53 15.20
N SER A 98 -8.04 -7.19 14.50
CA SER A 98 -6.81 -6.65 15.09
C SER A 98 -7.09 -5.40 15.93
N ARG A 99 -7.84 -4.44 15.38
CA ARG A 99 -8.28 -3.23 16.10
C ARG A 99 -9.00 -3.55 17.40
N ALA A 100 -9.97 -4.46 17.35
CA ALA A 100 -10.70 -4.89 18.54
C ALA A 100 -9.80 -5.60 19.57
N HIS A 101 -8.85 -6.41 19.11
CA HIS A 101 -7.85 -7.07 19.96
C HIS A 101 -6.99 -6.06 20.74
N HIS A 102 -6.61 -4.95 20.10
CA HIS A 102 -5.83 -3.87 20.71
C HIS A 102 -6.68 -2.84 21.48
N GLY A 103 -7.97 -3.11 21.71
CA GLY A 103 -8.87 -2.20 22.44
C GLY A 103 -9.17 -0.90 21.70
N VAL A 104 -9.01 -0.87 20.37
CA VAL A 104 -9.32 0.29 19.53
C VAL A 104 -10.79 0.27 19.16
N ASP A 105 -11.62 0.87 20.02
CA ASP A 105 -13.08 1.01 19.80
C ASP A 105 -13.46 2.26 19.00
N ALA A 106 -12.49 3.08 18.61
CA ALA A 106 -12.74 4.27 17.80
C ALA A 106 -13.42 3.87 16.48
N PRO A 107 -14.46 4.60 16.03
CA PRO A 107 -15.09 4.33 14.75
C PRO A 107 -14.09 4.54 13.61
N VAL A 108 -14.33 3.87 12.47
CA VAL A 108 -13.58 4.16 11.25
C VAL A 108 -13.83 5.62 10.86
N VAL A 109 -12.75 6.39 10.73
CA VAL A 109 -12.81 7.82 10.43
C VAL A 109 -12.45 8.05 8.97
N TRP A 110 -13.28 8.81 8.27
CA TRP A 110 -12.92 9.31 6.95
C TRP A 110 -11.91 10.45 7.08
N ASP A 111 -10.78 10.35 6.37
CA ASP A 111 -9.81 11.44 6.24
C ASP A 111 -9.65 11.84 4.77
N PRO A 112 -9.72 13.15 4.45
CA PRO A 112 -9.68 13.62 3.07
C PRO A 112 -8.38 13.27 2.35
N VAL A 113 -7.23 13.27 3.04
CA VAL A 113 -5.94 13.01 2.40
C VAL A 113 -5.79 11.52 2.09
N ILE A 114 -6.24 10.65 3.00
CA ILE A 114 -6.29 9.20 2.76
C ILE A 114 -7.21 8.89 1.59
N GLU A 115 -8.42 9.45 1.56
CA GLU A 115 -9.38 9.22 0.47
C GLU A 115 -8.88 9.78 -0.87
N MET A 116 -8.24 10.95 -0.88
CA MET A 116 -7.67 11.50 -2.12
C MET A 116 -6.53 10.62 -2.67
N GLY A 117 -5.65 10.12 -1.80
CA GLY A 117 -4.60 9.19 -2.22
C GLY A 117 -5.18 7.91 -2.81
N ALA A 118 -6.20 7.35 -2.16
CA ALA A 118 -6.93 6.20 -2.67
C ALA A 118 -7.61 6.47 -4.02
N ALA A 119 -8.29 7.61 -4.15
CA ALA A 119 -9.00 7.99 -5.37
C ALA A 119 -8.05 8.16 -6.55
N TRP A 120 -6.84 8.70 -6.33
CA TRP A 120 -5.82 8.81 -7.37
C TRP A 120 -5.39 7.44 -7.89
N ILE A 121 -5.13 6.46 -7.00
CA ILE A 121 -4.76 5.10 -7.41
C ILE A 121 -5.91 4.43 -8.16
N VAL A 122 -7.14 4.58 -7.67
CA VAL A 122 -8.33 4.06 -8.35
C VAL A 122 -8.46 4.63 -9.76
N ASP A 123 -8.31 5.94 -9.93
CA ASP A 123 -8.40 6.58 -11.24
C ASP A 123 -7.28 6.14 -12.19
N ALA A 124 -6.05 6.04 -11.67
CA ALA A 124 -4.92 5.50 -12.41
C ALA A 124 -5.18 4.05 -12.86
N LEU A 125 -5.71 3.19 -11.99
CA LEU A 125 -6.07 1.81 -12.35
C LEU A 125 -7.19 1.73 -13.40
N ARG A 126 -8.04 2.73 -13.54
CA ARG A 126 -9.03 2.77 -14.63
C ARG A 126 -8.39 3.10 -15.98
N THR A 127 -7.42 4.00 -15.98
CA THR A 127 -6.96 4.70 -17.19
C THR A 127 -5.65 4.16 -17.75
N LEU A 128 -4.76 3.61 -16.91
CA LEU A 128 -3.45 3.12 -17.32
C LEU A 128 -3.55 1.90 -18.26
N PRO A 129 -2.58 1.69 -19.17
CA PRO A 129 -2.39 0.42 -19.86
C PRO A 129 -2.19 -0.76 -18.89
N GLY A 130 -2.51 -1.99 -19.31
CA GLY A 130 -2.51 -3.16 -18.43
C GLY A 130 -1.19 -3.42 -17.70
N VAL A 131 -0.05 -3.37 -18.40
CA VAL A 131 1.28 -3.51 -17.77
C VAL A 131 1.50 -2.46 -16.68
N LEU A 132 1.12 -1.21 -16.94
CA LEU A 132 1.25 -0.12 -15.97
C LEU A 132 0.27 -0.26 -14.79
N ARG A 133 -0.93 -0.84 -14.99
CA ARG A 133 -1.82 -1.20 -13.86
C ARG A 133 -1.17 -2.25 -12.95
N ALA A 134 -0.55 -3.27 -13.54
CA ALA A 134 0.15 -4.31 -12.79
C ALA A 134 1.35 -3.73 -12.02
N VAL A 135 2.12 -2.83 -12.65
CA VAL A 135 3.21 -2.08 -11.99
C VAL A 135 2.69 -1.25 -10.81
N LEU A 136 1.61 -0.49 -11.00
CA LEU A 136 1.04 0.33 -9.94
C LEU A 136 0.60 -0.51 -8.73
N ALA A 137 -0.10 -1.61 -8.98
CA ALA A 137 -0.52 -2.52 -7.91
C ALA A 137 0.70 -3.16 -7.23
N HIS A 138 1.52 -3.89 -7.97
CA HIS A 138 2.54 -4.77 -7.38
C HIS A 138 3.85 -4.08 -7.02
N LEU A 139 4.28 -3.06 -7.78
CA LEU A 139 5.58 -2.43 -7.54
C LEU A 139 5.50 -1.14 -6.72
N ALA A 140 4.32 -0.54 -6.57
CA ALA A 140 4.14 0.59 -5.68
C ALA A 140 3.32 0.22 -4.44
N VAL A 141 2.09 -0.26 -4.61
CA VAL A 141 1.19 -0.50 -3.46
C VAL A 141 1.68 -1.67 -2.60
N GLU A 142 1.95 -2.82 -3.19
CA GLU A 142 2.46 -4.00 -2.46
C GLU A 142 3.87 -3.77 -1.91
N SER A 143 4.73 -3.08 -2.67
CA SER A 143 6.07 -2.73 -2.17
C SER A 143 6.01 -1.79 -0.96
N ALA A 144 5.05 -0.87 -0.92
CA ALA A 144 4.81 -0.01 0.24
C ALA A 144 4.23 -0.81 1.42
N ALA A 145 3.31 -1.76 1.14
CA ALA A 145 2.77 -2.68 2.12
C ALA A 145 3.90 -3.52 2.75
N LEU A 146 4.70 -4.21 1.94
CA LEU A 146 5.87 -4.97 2.38
C LEU A 146 6.80 -4.12 3.25
N THR A 147 7.18 -2.93 2.78
CA THR A 147 8.05 -2.00 3.51
C THR A 147 7.45 -1.60 4.86
N PHE A 148 6.13 -1.38 4.91
CA PHE A 148 5.41 -1.09 6.14
C PHE A 148 5.38 -2.32 7.08
N PHE A 149 4.90 -3.47 6.62
CA PHE A 149 4.70 -4.65 7.44
C PHE A 149 6.00 -5.21 8.01
N THR A 150 7.10 -5.22 7.25
CA THR A 150 8.42 -5.63 7.76
C THR A 150 8.88 -4.76 8.95
N ARG A 151 8.47 -3.48 9.01
CA ARG A 151 8.80 -2.59 10.15
C ARG A 151 7.87 -2.81 11.34
N VAL A 152 6.63 -3.20 11.09
CA VAL A 152 5.58 -3.27 12.10
C VAL A 152 5.45 -4.65 12.72
N ALA A 153 5.97 -5.70 12.09
CA ALA A 153 5.93 -7.08 12.60
C ALA A 153 6.47 -7.20 14.05
N SER A 154 7.51 -6.43 14.40
CA SER A 154 8.04 -6.41 15.77
C SER A 154 7.16 -5.64 16.78
N THR A 155 6.35 -4.69 16.30
CA THR A 155 5.43 -3.88 17.10
C THR A 155 4.18 -4.65 17.49
N PHE A 156 3.69 -5.53 16.61
CA PHE A 156 2.52 -6.37 16.85
C PHE A 156 2.84 -7.86 16.63
N PRO A 157 3.72 -8.46 17.46
CA PRO A 157 4.27 -9.78 17.19
C PRO A 157 3.23 -10.91 17.23
N ASP A 158 2.13 -10.73 17.95
CA ASP A 158 1.06 -11.74 18.12
C ASP A 158 -0.19 -11.44 17.28
N ASP A 159 -0.11 -10.45 16.38
CA ASP A 159 -1.26 -10.01 15.59
C ASP A 159 -1.29 -10.68 14.22
N ILE A 160 -2.32 -11.50 14.02
CA ILE A 160 -2.55 -12.30 12.80
C ILE A 160 -2.61 -11.43 11.55
N TYR A 161 -3.16 -10.21 11.62
CA TYR A 161 -3.20 -9.31 10.47
C TYR A 161 -1.80 -8.94 10.00
N PHE A 162 -0.91 -8.54 10.93
CA PHE A 162 0.46 -8.14 10.58
C PHE A 162 1.35 -9.33 10.24
N GLN A 163 1.12 -10.51 10.83
CA GLN A 163 1.84 -11.73 10.48
C GLN A 163 1.55 -12.19 9.05
N HIS A 164 0.29 -12.10 8.60
CA HIS A 164 -0.11 -12.59 7.29
C HIS A 164 0.57 -11.85 6.12
N HIS A 165 0.79 -10.54 6.26
CA HIS A 165 1.36 -9.71 5.19
C HIS A 165 2.89 -9.86 5.04
N ASN A 166 3.59 -10.48 6.00
CA ASN A 166 5.06 -10.53 5.93
C ASN A 166 5.61 -11.50 4.87
N ASP A 167 4.90 -12.60 4.60
CA ASP A 167 5.33 -13.60 3.60
C ASP A 167 4.65 -13.39 2.24
N VAL A 168 3.40 -12.93 2.23
CA VAL A 168 2.57 -12.79 1.03
C VAL A 168 2.98 -11.58 0.16
N ASP A 169 3.36 -10.46 0.78
CA ASP A 169 3.64 -9.23 0.04
C ASP A 169 4.91 -9.35 -0.83
N ALA A 170 5.89 -10.18 -0.44
CA ALA A 170 7.10 -10.41 -1.24
C ALA A 170 6.78 -11.14 -2.56
N GLU A 171 5.86 -12.10 -2.53
CA GLU A 171 5.38 -12.80 -3.72
C GLU A 171 4.59 -11.83 -4.62
N HIS A 172 3.76 -10.97 -4.02
CA HIS A 172 3.02 -9.94 -4.74
C HIS A 172 3.93 -8.93 -5.45
N VAL A 173 5.04 -8.52 -4.84
CA VAL A 173 6.02 -7.65 -5.49
C VAL A 173 6.67 -8.34 -6.69
N GLU A 174 7.04 -9.62 -6.54
CA GLU A 174 7.67 -10.39 -7.61
C GLU A 174 6.75 -10.58 -8.83
N MET A 175 5.43 -10.69 -8.63
CA MET A 175 4.44 -10.71 -9.73
C MET A 175 4.58 -9.48 -10.64
N GLY A 176 4.84 -8.30 -10.07
CA GLY A 176 5.05 -7.07 -10.84
C GLY A 176 6.30 -7.10 -11.72
N TYR A 177 7.41 -7.61 -11.18
CA TYR A 177 8.65 -7.76 -11.96
C TYR A 177 8.54 -8.85 -13.02
N GLN A 178 7.84 -9.95 -12.73
CA GLN A 178 7.58 -11.00 -13.71
C GLN A 178 6.81 -10.45 -14.92
N VAL A 179 5.77 -9.64 -14.70
CA VAL A 179 5.05 -8.96 -15.79
C VAL A 179 6.02 -8.11 -16.63
N LEU A 180 6.91 -7.33 -16.02
CA LEU A 180 7.89 -6.52 -16.77
C LEU A 180 8.88 -7.36 -17.58
N ARG A 181 9.25 -8.57 -17.11
CA ARG A 181 10.14 -9.48 -17.87
C ARG A 181 9.44 -10.12 -19.05
N GLU A 182 8.16 -10.48 -18.90
CA GLU A 182 7.39 -11.19 -19.92
C GLU A 182 6.82 -10.26 -20.99
N ARG A 183 6.64 -8.98 -20.66
CA ARG A 183 5.98 -7.99 -21.51
C ARG A 183 6.97 -7.03 -22.13
N THR A 184 6.59 -6.50 -23.29
CA THR A 184 7.42 -5.53 -24.05
C THR A 184 6.68 -4.25 -24.41
N ASP A 185 5.38 -4.20 -24.11
CA ASP A 185 4.46 -3.07 -24.28
C ASP A 185 4.57 -2.04 -23.15
N TRP A 186 5.80 -1.70 -22.79
CA TRP A 186 6.15 -0.68 -21.79
C TRP A 186 7.54 -0.10 -22.06
N THR A 187 7.77 1.11 -21.56
CA THR A 187 9.09 1.75 -21.53
C THR A 187 9.54 2.02 -20.09
N GLU A 188 10.85 2.07 -19.89
CA GLU A 188 11.43 2.37 -18.58
C GLU A 188 10.97 3.73 -18.05
N ASP A 189 10.93 4.76 -18.91
CA ASP A 189 10.49 6.10 -18.54
C ASP A 189 9.03 6.13 -18.06
N GLU A 190 8.13 5.40 -18.72
CA GLU A 190 6.73 5.29 -18.29
C GLU A 190 6.61 4.65 -16.91
N VAL A 191 7.34 3.55 -16.69
CA VAL A 191 7.34 2.82 -15.42
C VAL A 191 7.94 3.66 -14.30
N VAL A 192 9.10 4.28 -14.53
CA VAL A 192 9.78 5.14 -13.55
C VAL A 192 8.90 6.33 -13.18
N THR A 193 8.30 7.00 -14.17
CA THR A 193 7.40 8.14 -13.94
C THR A 193 6.18 7.74 -13.12
N LEU A 194 5.58 6.59 -13.43
CA LEU A 194 4.45 6.07 -12.67
C LEU A 194 4.82 5.77 -11.22
N LEU A 195 5.95 5.09 -11.01
CA LEU A 195 6.45 4.77 -9.67
C LEU A 195 6.73 6.06 -8.87
N ASP A 196 7.32 7.09 -9.48
CA ASP A 196 7.59 8.35 -8.79
C ASP A 196 6.32 9.02 -8.28
N HIS A 197 5.26 9.05 -9.09
CA HIS A 197 3.96 9.58 -8.65
C HIS A 197 3.31 8.69 -7.59
N ALA A 198 3.32 7.37 -7.78
CA ALA A 198 2.71 6.44 -6.85
C ALA A 198 3.38 6.51 -5.47
N TRP A 199 4.71 6.54 -5.40
CA TRP A 199 5.44 6.64 -4.13
C TRP A 199 5.23 7.98 -3.41
N GLN A 200 5.06 9.08 -4.15
CA GLN A 200 4.66 10.36 -3.55
C GLN A 200 3.28 10.26 -2.89
N VAL A 201 2.30 9.64 -3.58
CA VAL A 201 0.95 9.42 -3.04
C VAL A 201 1.00 8.50 -1.81
N MET A 202 1.73 7.38 -1.89
CA MET A 202 1.90 6.45 -0.77
C MET A 202 2.52 7.14 0.44
N THR A 203 3.55 7.96 0.24
CA THR A 203 4.22 8.70 1.31
C THR A 203 3.28 9.71 1.97
N ILE A 204 2.50 10.46 1.18
CA ILE A 204 1.53 11.43 1.71
C ILE A 204 0.46 10.73 2.56
N VAL A 205 -0.06 9.60 2.10
CA VAL A 205 -1.05 8.81 2.84
C VAL A 205 -0.45 8.27 4.14
N ALA A 206 0.75 7.67 4.08
CA ALA A 206 1.43 7.15 5.26
C ALA A 206 1.69 8.26 6.29
N ASP A 207 2.23 9.39 5.85
CA ASP A 207 2.50 10.53 6.73
C ASP A 207 1.22 11.08 7.37
N ARG A 208 0.10 11.06 6.64
CA ARG A 208 -1.19 11.45 7.17
C ARG A 208 -1.70 10.51 8.25
N ILE A 209 -1.62 9.21 8.02
CA ILE A 209 -2.01 8.18 9.00
C ILE A 209 -1.25 8.42 10.30
N ALA A 210 0.07 8.64 10.21
CA ALA A 210 0.91 8.91 11.38
C ALA A 210 0.51 10.21 12.10
N GLU A 211 0.30 11.31 11.36
CA GLU A 211 -0.12 12.60 11.92
C GLU A 211 -1.43 12.47 12.70
N ARG A 212 -2.40 11.74 12.15
CA ARG A 212 -3.71 11.54 12.78
C ARG A 212 -3.63 10.66 14.03
N ALA A 213 -2.84 9.59 13.99
CA ALA A 213 -2.62 8.73 15.15
C ALA A 213 -2.01 9.52 16.32
N VAL A 214 -1.01 10.37 16.06
CA VAL A 214 -0.40 11.25 17.08
C VAL A 214 -1.40 12.25 17.64
N ALA A 215 -2.18 12.89 16.76
CA ALA A 215 -3.18 13.88 17.17
C ALA A 215 -4.26 13.27 18.06
N ASP A 216 -4.75 12.08 17.74
CA ASP A 216 -5.76 11.38 18.53
C ASP A 216 -5.21 10.90 19.88
N ALA A 217 -3.97 10.41 19.94
CA ALA A 217 -3.35 10.03 21.19
C ALA A 217 -3.13 11.24 22.13
N ALA A 218 -2.73 12.39 21.57
CA ALA A 218 -2.61 13.64 22.32
C ALA A 218 -3.98 14.23 22.72
N GLY A 219 -5.01 14.02 21.90
CA GLY A 219 -6.40 14.42 22.16
C GLY A 219 -7.13 13.50 23.15
N GLY A 220 -6.70 12.24 23.29
CA GLY A 220 -7.21 11.27 24.26
C GLY A 220 -6.96 11.66 25.72
N THR A 221 -6.11 12.65 25.98
CA THR A 221 -5.97 13.29 27.29
C THR A 221 -6.93 14.46 27.51
N SER A 222 -7.73 14.85 26.51
CA SER A 222 -8.68 15.96 26.60
C SER A 222 -9.89 15.80 25.66
N ALA A 223 -11.01 15.42 26.28
CA ALA A 223 -12.39 15.66 25.86
C ALA A 223 -13.09 14.63 24.95
N ALA A 224 -14.06 13.94 25.59
CA ALA A 224 -15.28 13.48 24.95
C ALA A 224 -15.94 14.63 24.16
N LEU A 225 -15.93 14.53 22.83
CA LEU A 225 -16.79 15.34 21.96
C LEU A 225 -18.01 14.51 21.59
N ALA A 226 -19.14 14.90 22.20
CA ALA A 226 -20.45 14.32 21.98
C ALA A 226 -20.87 14.38 20.49
N PRO A 227 -21.61 13.39 19.99
CA PRO A 227 -22.09 13.41 18.61
C PRO A 227 -23.08 14.54 18.37
N ALA A 228 -22.88 15.24 17.25
CA ALA A 228 -23.75 16.30 16.77
C ALA A 228 -25.19 15.78 16.63
N ARG A 229 -26.10 16.34 17.44
CA ARG A 229 -27.54 16.15 17.26
C ARG A 229 -27.97 16.83 15.97
N HIS A 230 -28.23 16.06 14.93
CA HIS A 230 -29.03 16.54 13.81
C HIS A 230 -30.46 16.81 14.30
N ARG A 231 -30.81 18.09 14.42
CA ARG A 231 -32.20 18.52 14.48
C ARG A 231 -32.80 18.38 13.07
N ARG A 232 -33.87 17.59 12.97
CA ARG A 232 -34.90 17.79 11.94
C ARG A 232 -35.83 18.90 12.40
#